data_AF-A0AAV2TB39-F1
#
_entry.id   AF-A0AAV2TB39-F1
#
_cell.length_a   1.000
_cell.length_b   1.000
_cell.length_c   1.000
_cell.angle_alpha   90.00
_cell.angle_beta   90.00
_cell.angle_gamma   90.00
#
_symmetry.space_group_name_H-M   'P 1'
#
loop_
_entity.id
_entity.type
_entity.pdbx_description
1 polymer ?
#
loop_
_entity_poly.entity_id
_entity_poly.type
_entity_poly.pdbx_seq_one_letter_code
_entity_poly.pdbx_strand_id
1 'polypeptide(L)'
;MKDNNLEHYQCAMFSFMCHIIFLLAESILSAWKAHISRWFVITRLLLAVQCISGIFIFVYYNRVGNKSYNGLDPFHRRMKNGGFYEFMYCAMGEWMVVTVIVLNTALQILDLWNFHIITPQVFRLERAHMRNYTDDMS
;
A
#
# COMPACT_ATOMS: atom_id res chain seq x y z
N MET A 1 -2.48 33.19 -9.92
CA MET A 1 -3.28 31.97 -9.68
C MET A 1 -2.57 31.18 -8.61
N LYS A 2 -3.28 30.76 -7.56
CA LYS A 2 -2.71 29.88 -6.52
C LYS A 2 -2.24 28.61 -7.23
N ASP A 3 -1.01 28.19 -6.99
CA ASP A 3 -0.33 27.13 -7.74
C ASP A 3 -0.82 25.75 -7.26
N ASN A 4 -2.13 25.50 -7.40
CA ASN A 4 -2.85 24.35 -6.87
C ASN A 4 -2.22 23.01 -7.32
N ASN A 5 -1.57 23.00 -8.48
CA ASN A 5 -0.86 21.84 -9.00
C ASN A 5 0.41 21.52 -8.19
N LEU A 6 1.12 22.54 -7.72
CA LEU A 6 2.29 22.35 -6.88
C LEU A 6 1.89 21.85 -5.48
N GLU A 7 0.85 22.44 -4.90
CA GLU A 7 0.29 22.00 -3.61
C GLU A 7 -0.22 20.54 -3.71
N HIS A 8 -0.94 20.21 -4.78
CA HIS A 8 -1.40 18.83 -5.04
C HIS A 8 -0.25 17.85 -5.18
N TYR A 9 0.77 18.18 -5.99
CA TYR A 9 1.95 17.35 -6.16
C TYR A 9 2.69 17.10 -4.84
N GLN A 10 2.89 18.14 -4.03
CA GLN A 10 3.56 18.01 -2.73
C GLN A 10 2.75 17.14 -1.76
N CYS A 11 1.43 17.35 -1.69
CA CYS A 11 0.55 16.56 -0.83
C CYS A 11 0.51 15.09 -1.25
N ALA A 12 0.35 14.81 -2.54
CA ALA A 12 0.38 13.46 -3.09
C ALA A 12 1.72 12.77 -2.81
N MET A 13 2.84 13.44 -3.06
CA MET A 13 4.16 12.87 -2.79
C MET A 13 4.39 12.58 -1.30
N PHE A 14 3.99 13.49 -0.42
CA PHE A 14 4.08 13.25 1.02
C PHE A 14 3.27 12.02 1.43
N SER A 15 2.01 11.93 0.95
CA SER A 15 1.15 10.77 1.19
C SER A 15 1.78 9.46 0.71
N PHE A 16 2.36 9.46 -0.50
CA PHE A 16 2.97 8.25 -1.08
C PHE A 16 4.18 7.78 -0.27
N MET A 17 5.03 8.71 0.17
CA MET A 17 6.20 8.40 1.00
C MET A 17 5.78 7.85 2.37
N CYS A 18 4.74 8.43 3.00
CA CYS A 18 4.20 7.90 4.25
C CYS A 18 3.72 6.45 4.08
N HIS A 19 3.01 6.13 3.01
CA HIS A 19 2.51 4.77 2.77
C HIS A 19 3.63 3.75 2.58
N ILE A 20 4.73 4.11 1.90
CA ILE A 20 5.91 3.24 1.79
C ILE A 20 6.51 2.96 3.17
N ILE A 21 6.69 4.00 4.00
CA ILE A 21 7.24 3.84 5.34
C ILE A 21 6.34 2.94 6.19
N PHE A 22 5.02 3.12 6.13
CA PHE A 22 4.06 2.27 6.83
C PHE A 22 4.14 0.82 6.37
N LEU A 23 4.14 0.55 5.05
CA LEU A 23 4.24 -0.80 4.51
C LEU A 23 5.53 -1.52 4.94
N LEU A 24 6.66 -0.82 4.95
CA LEU A 24 7.94 -1.37 5.39
C LEU A 24 7.93 -1.65 6.90
N ALA A 25 7.45 -0.72 7.71
CA ALA A 25 7.34 -0.90 9.17
C ALA A 25 6.43 -2.09 9.52
N GLU A 26 5.27 -2.20 8.85
CA GLU A 26 4.36 -3.33 9.03
C GLU A 26 4.96 -4.65 8.56
N SER A 27 5.73 -4.65 7.48
CA SER A 27 6.44 -5.84 6.99
C SER A 27 7.45 -6.34 8.02
N ILE A 28 8.23 -5.43 8.62
CA ILE A 28 9.20 -5.74 9.68
C ILE A 28 8.46 -6.30 10.91
N LEU A 29 7.39 -5.64 11.35
CA LEU A 29 6.60 -6.08 12.50
C LEU A 29 5.97 -7.46 12.26
N SER A 30 5.49 -7.71 11.04
CA SER A 30 4.91 -8.99 10.64
C SER A 30 5.95 -10.09 10.60
N ALA A 31 7.16 -9.80 10.12
CA ALA A 31 8.27 -10.75 10.10
C ALA A 31 8.76 -11.10 11.52
N TRP A 32 8.72 -10.15 12.46
CA TRP A 32 9.07 -10.39 13.86
C TRP A 32 8.03 -11.21 14.61
N LYS A 33 6.74 -11.07 14.29
CA LYS A 33 5.70 -11.94 14.84
C LYS A 33 5.70 -13.28 14.10
N ALA A 34 6.46 -14.24 14.62
CA ALA A 34 6.67 -15.58 14.04
C ALA A 34 5.40 -16.38 13.66
N HIS A 35 4.22 -15.98 14.15
CA HIS A 35 2.93 -16.60 13.85
C HIS A 35 2.19 -15.99 12.65
N ILE A 36 2.66 -14.87 12.08
CA ILE A 36 2.04 -14.28 10.90
C ILE A 36 2.56 -15.01 9.66
N SER A 37 1.65 -15.39 8.77
CA SER A 37 1.98 -16.13 7.56
C SER A 37 2.95 -15.32 6.68
N ARG A 38 4.01 -15.98 6.18
CA ARG A 38 5.03 -15.40 5.28
C ARG A 38 4.40 -14.71 4.06
N TRP A 39 3.20 -15.14 3.66
CA TRP A 39 2.42 -14.54 2.58
C TRP A 39 1.99 -13.09 2.85
N PHE A 40 1.74 -12.71 4.11
CA PHE A 40 1.43 -11.31 4.47
C PHE A 40 2.64 -10.40 4.23
N VAL A 41 3.83 -10.85 4.63
CA VAL A 41 5.08 -10.12 4.40
C VAL A 41 5.34 -9.95 2.91
N ILE A 42 5.23 -11.03 2.12
CA ILE A 42 5.41 -10.97 0.66
C ILE A 42 4.42 -10.00 0.02
N THR A 43 3.14 -10.05 0.42
CA THR A 43 2.10 -9.18 -0.15
C THR A 43 2.38 -7.70 0.16
N ARG A 44 2.78 -7.37 1.41
CA ARG A 44 3.15 -5.99 1.77
C ARG A 44 4.36 -5.47 0.98
N LEU A 45 5.35 -6.33 0.70
CA LEU A 45 6.49 -5.97 -0.16
C LEU A 45 6.05 -5.71 -1.60
N LEU A 46 5.15 -6.52 -2.16
CA LEU A 46 4.58 -6.29 -3.49
C LEU A 46 3.80 -4.97 -3.55
N LEU A 47 3.01 -4.67 -2.51
CA LEU A 47 2.32 -3.38 -2.39
C LEU A 47 3.30 -2.21 -2.29
N ALA A 48 4.43 -2.37 -1.60
CA ALA A 48 5.47 -1.36 -1.55
C ALA A 48 6.10 -1.12 -2.92
N VAL A 49 6.40 -2.18 -3.68
CA VAL A 49 6.88 -2.08 -5.06
C VAL A 49 5.85 -1.37 -5.95
N GLN A 50 4.57 -1.73 -5.84
CA GLN A 50 3.49 -1.06 -6.58
C GLN A 50 3.41 0.43 -6.24
N CYS A 51 3.54 0.81 -4.96
CA CYS A 51 3.55 2.21 -4.54
C CYS A 51 4.75 2.96 -5.12
N ILE A 52 5.95 2.36 -5.11
CA ILE A 52 7.15 2.93 -5.73
C ILE A 52 6.94 3.13 -7.24
N SER A 53 6.37 2.14 -7.95
CA SER A 53 6.04 2.27 -9.37
C SER A 53 5.04 3.40 -9.62
N GLY A 54 4.00 3.52 -8.79
CA GLY A 54 3.02 4.61 -8.85
C GLY A 54 3.66 5.99 -8.68
N ILE A 55 4.59 6.13 -7.72
CA ILE A 55 5.40 7.35 -7.53
C ILE A 55 6.19 7.68 -8.80
N PHE A 56 6.90 6.71 -9.38
CA PHE A 56 7.70 6.96 -10.58
C PHE A 56 6.84 7.47 -11.74
N ILE A 57 5.68 6.85 -11.97
CA ILE A 57 4.73 7.27 -13.01
C ILE A 57 4.20 8.69 -12.71
N PHE A 58 3.83 8.96 -11.46
CA PHE A 58 3.30 10.25 -11.04
C PHE A 58 4.33 11.39 -11.15
N VAL A 59 5.58 11.14 -10.75
CA VAL A 59 6.69 12.12 -10.89
C VAL A 59 7.03 12.35 -12.36
N TYR A 60 7.05 11.29 -13.18
CA TYR A 60 7.28 11.40 -14.61
C TYR A 60 6.23 12.28 -15.27
N TYR A 61 4.95 12.04 -14.97
CA TYR A 61 3.87 12.90 -15.45
C TYR A 61 4.05 14.36 -14.99
N ASN A 62 4.27 14.60 -13.71
CA ASN A 62 4.36 15.98 -13.19
C ASN A 62 5.56 16.75 -13.74
N ARG A 63 6.68 16.07 -14.05
CA ARG A 63 7.88 16.72 -14.62
C ARG A 63 7.82 16.89 -16.13
N VAL A 64 7.29 15.91 -16.85
CA VAL A 64 7.33 15.84 -18.33
C VAL A 64 5.95 16.10 -18.92
N GLY A 65 4.94 15.35 -18.48
CA GLY A 65 3.58 15.42 -19.01
C GLY A 65 2.88 16.76 -18.72
N ASN A 66 2.98 17.27 -17.49
CA ASN A 66 2.30 18.52 -17.11
C ASN A 66 2.87 19.75 -17.85
N LYS A 67 4.17 19.76 -18.14
CA LYS A 67 4.81 20.80 -18.98
C LYS A 67 4.32 20.76 -20.44
N SER A 68 3.99 19.57 -20.94
CA SER A 68 3.38 19.39 -22.27
C SER A 68 1.90 19.81 -22.30
N TYR A 69 1.23 19.71 -21.14
CA TYR A 69 -0.21 19.92 -20.99
C TYR A 69 -0.63 21.40 -20.85
N ASN A 70 0.26 22.25 -20.32
CA ASN A 70 0.09 23.72 -20.22
C ASN A 70 -1.25 24.19 -19.59
N GLY A 71 -1.84 23.39 -18.69
CA GLY A 71 -3.02 23.77 -17.88
C GLY A 71 -4.34 23.92 -18.65
N LEU A 72 -4.41 23.52 -19.92
CA LEU A 72 -5.67 23.52 -20.69
C LEU A 72 -6.54 22.34 -20.28
N ASP A 73 -7.86 22.53 -20.26
CA ASP A 73 -8.87 21.62 -19.72
C ASP A 73 -8.70 20.13 -20.19
N PRO A 74 -8.61 19.15 -19.23
CA PRO A 74 -8.56 17.70 -19.44
C PRO A 74 -9.41 17.16 -20.59
N PHE A 75 -10.60 17.73 -20.71
CA PHE A 75 -11.64 17.25 -21.61
C PHE A 75 -11.60 17.90 -23.00
N HIS A 76 -10.81 18.97 -23.19
CA HIS A 76 -10.79 19.77 -24.42
C HIS A 76 -9.81 19.24 -25.48
N ARG A 77 -8.74 18.55 -25.09
CA ARG A 77 -7.85 17.84 -26.03
C ARG A 77 -8.32 16.40 -26.23
N ARG A 78 -9.48 16.22 -26.88
CA ARG A 78 -9.84 14.93 -27.51
C ARG A 78 -8.69 14.50 -28.42
N MET A 79 -7.94 13.45 -28.06
CA MET A 79 -7.06 12.54 -28.85
C MET A 79 -6.14 13.10 -29.96
N LYS A 80 -6.25 14.35 -30.39
CA LYS A 80 -5.61 14.94 -31.56
C LYS A 80 -4.22 15.49 -31.27
N ASN A 81 -3.90 15.78 -30.01
CA ASN A 81 -2.71 16.55 -29.61
C ASN A 81 -1.88 15.87 -28.51
N GLY A 82 -1.87 14.54 -28.41
CA GLY A 82 -0.98 13.79 -27.52
C GLY A 82 -1.40 13.72 -26.04
N GLY A 83 -1.83 14.84 -25.45
CA GLY A 83 -2.06 15.06 -24.01
C GLY A 83 -2.97 14.11 -23.23
N PHE A 84 -3.70 13.20 -23.91
CA PHE A 84 -4.58 12.22 -23.28
C PHE A 84 -3.81 11.12 -22.55
N TYR A 85 -2.68 10.68 -23.13
CA TYR A 85 -1.86 9.62 -22.56
C TYR A 85 -1.20 10.07 -21.26
N GLU A 86 -0.71 11.30 -21.23
CA GLU A 86 -0.07 11.90 -20.06
C GLU A 86 -1.06 11.98 -18.89
N PHE A 87 -2.28 12.46 -19.11
CA PHE A 87 -3.32 12.49 -18.07
C PHE A 87 -3.67 11.08 -17.56
N MET A 88 -3.77 10.10 -18.47
CA MET A 88 -3.98 8.70 -18.07
C MET A 88 -2.84 8.18 -17.18
N TYR A 89 -1.58 8.53 -17.46
CA TYR A 89 -0.46 8.13 -16.60
C TYR A 89 -0.54 8.78 -15.22
N CYS A 90 -0.95 10.06 -15.11
CA CYS A 90 -1.19 10.70 -13.81
C CYS A 90 -2.23 9.94 -12.99
N ALA A 91 -3.39 9.70 -13.60
CA ALA A 91 -4.48 8.96 -12.95
C ALA A 91 -4.05 7.54 -12.60
N MET A 92 -3.33 6.84 -13.48
CA MET A 92 -2.79 5.52 -13.18
C MET A 92 -1.87 5.53 -11.96
N GLY A 93 -0.94 6.49 -11.87
CA GLY A 93 -0.05 6.62 -10.72
C GLY A 93 -0.81 6.85 -9.41
N GLU A 94 -1.79 7.74 -9.40
CA GLU A 94 -2.65 8.01 -8.24
C GLU A 94 -3.48 6.79 -7.84
N TRP A 95 -4.15 6.14 -8.79
CA TRP A 95 -4.98 4.96 -8.53
C TRP A 95 -4.16 3.75 -8.11
N MET A 96 -2.91 3.62 -8.56
CA MET A 96 -1.98 2.60 -8.06
C MET A 96 -1.72 2.77 -6.56
N VAL A 97 -1.64 4.01 -6.06
CA VAL A 97 -1.47 4.24 -4.62
C VAL A 97 -2.79 4.06 -3.87
N VAL A 98 -3.92 4.55 -4.40
CA VAL A 98 -5.24 4.32 -3.79
C VAL A 98 -5.51 2.83 -3.60
N THR A 99 -5.21 2.00 -4.61
CA THR A 99 -5.37 0.54 -4.51
C THR A 99 -4.42 -0.08 -3.48
N VAL A 100 -3.20 0.44 -3.34
CA VAL A 100 -2.29 0.04 -2.25
C VAL A 100 -2.90 0.31 -0.88
N ILE A 101 -3.52 1.48 -0.69
CA ILE A 101 -4.17 1.83 0.58
C ILE A 101 -5.30 0.84 0.89
N VAL A 102 -6.20 0.62 -0.06
CA VAL A 102 -7.35 -0.28 0.11
C VAL A 102 -6.89 -1.71 0.43
N LEU A 103 -5.91 -2.23 -0.32
CA LEU A 103 -5.39 -3.58 -0.09
C LEU A 103 -4.62 -3.69 1.22
N ASN A 104 -3.85 -2.67 1.60
CA ASN A 104 -3.15 -2.69 2.88
C ASN A 104 -4.14 -2.67 4.07
N THR A 105 -5.21 -1.86 3.98
CA THR A 105 -6.28 -1.89 4.98
C THR A 105 -6.95 -3.25 5.06
N ALA A 106 -7.23 -3.89 3.92
CA ALA A 106 -7.78 -5.25 3.92
C ALA A 106 -6.83 -6.27 4.59
N LEU A 107 -5.53 -6.18 4.34
CA LEU A 107 -4.52 -7.02 5.00
C LEU A 107 -4.47 -6.78 6.51
N GLN A 108 -4.54 -5.52 6.96
CA GLN A 108 -4.61 -5.19 8.39
C GLN A 108 -5.85 -5.79 9.05
N ILE A 109 -7.01 -5.73 8.39
CA ILE A 109 -8.25 -6.34 8.90
C ILE A 109 -8.09 -7.86 9.03
N LEU A 110 -7.51 -8.52 8.02
CA LEU A 110 -7.24 -9.96 8.06
C LEU A 110 -6.24 -10.33 9.15
N ASP A 111 -5.19 -9.54 9.36
CA ASP A 111 -4.21 -9.73 10.42
C ASP A 111 -4.85 -9.59 11.82
N LEU A 112 -5.70 -8.57 12.00
CA LEU A 112 -6.47 -8.39 13.24
C LEU A 112 -7.40 -9.57 13.51
N TRP A 113 -8.05 -10.08 12.46
CA TRP A 113 -8.95 -11.22 12.57
C TRP A 113 -8.20 -12.51 12.95
N ASN A 114 -7.06 -12.78 12.30
CA ASN A 114 -6.15 -13.87 12.66
C ASN A 114 -5.68 -13.73 14.12
N PHE A 115 -5.29 -12.52 14.53
CA PHE A 115 -4.77 -12.28 15.88
C PHE A 115 -5.85 -12.47 16.95
N HIS A 116 -7.07 -11.98 16.71
CA HIS A 116 -8.16 -11.97 17.69
C HIS A 116 -8.84 -13.33 17.84
N ILE A 117 -8.94 -14.12 16.76
CA ILE A 117 -9.72 -15.38 16.76
C ILE A 117 -8.81 -16.61 16.84
N ILE A 118 -7.76 -16.67 16.03
CA ILE A 118 -7.04 -17.94 15.79
C ILE A 118 -5.90 -18.13 16.80
N THR A 119 -5.03 -17.15 16.98
CA THR A 119 -3.90 -17.24 17.92
C THR A 119 -4.29 -17.60 19.37
N PRO A 120 -5.32 -16.99 19.99
CA PRO A 120 -5.69 -17.34 21.37
C PRO A 120 -6.31 -18.73 21.50
N GLN A 121 -6.79 -19.36 20.41
CA GLN A 121 -7.27 -20.74 20.42
C GLN A 121 -6.10 -21.72 20.31
N VAL A 122 -5.14 -21.47 19.41
CA VAL A 122 -3.93 -22.30 19.26
C VAL A 122 -3.10 -22.31 20.54
N PHE A 123 -2.86 -21.14 21.15
CA PHE A 123 -2.16 -21.05 22.43
C PHE A 123 -2.88 -21.78 23.58
N ARG A 124 -4.22 -21.80 23.58
CA ARG A 124 -5.00 -22.54 24.57
C ARG A 124 -4.86 -24.05 24.39
N LEU A 125 -4.86 -24.52 23.14
CA LEU A 125 -4.69 -25.94 22.81
C LEU A 125 -3.29 -26.43 23.14
N GLU A 126 -2.23 -25.72 22.76
CA GLU A 126 -0.85 -26.08 23.13
C GLU A 126 -0.66 -26.14 24.66
N ARG A 127 -1.20 -25.16 25.38
CA ARG A 127 -1.10 -25.13 26.86
C ARG A 127 -1.87 -26.28 27.51
N ALA A 128 -3.03 -26.66 26.97
CA ALA A 128 -3.79 -27.82 27.44
C ALA A 128 -3.04 -29.13 27.15
N HIS A 129 -2.42 -29.24 25.98
CA HIS A 129 -1.67 -30.42 25.60
C HIS A 129 -0.42 -30.62 26.47
N MET A 130 0.29 -29.53 26.81
CA MET A 130 1.43 -29.57 27.72
C MET A 130 1.04 -29.93 29.17
N ARG A 131 -0.13 -29.49 29.65
CA ARG A 131 -0.63 -29.89 30.98
C ARG A 131 -0.90 -31.39 31.07
N ASN A 132 -1.61 -31.95 30.08
CA ASN A 132 -1.93 -33.37 30.09
C ASN A 132 -0.66 -34.23 30.05
N TYR A 133 0.36 -33.79 29.32
CA TYR A 133 1.64 -34.49 29.25
C TYR A 133 2.41 -34.49 30.59
N THR A 134 2.29 -33.42 31.39
CA THR A 134 2.88 -33.38 32.73
C THR A 134 2.13 -34.22 33.75
N ASP A 135 0.80 -34.33 33.63
CA ASP A 135 -0.02 -35.13 34.53
C ASP A 135 0.15 -36.64 34.27
N ASP A 136 0.43 -37.06 33.03
CA ASP A 136 0.73 -38.46 32.67
C ASP A 136 2.11 -38.95 33.15
N MET A 137 2.99 -38.04 33.60
CA MET A 137 4.35 -38.37 34.09
C MET A 137 4.49 -38.32 35.62
N SER A 138 3.42 -38.00 36.36
CA SER A 138 3.39 -37.96 37.84
C SER A 138 2.64 -39.17 38.41
#